data_AF-A0AAV5F0I0-F1
#
_entry.id   AF-A0AAV5F0I0-F1
#
_cell.length_a   1.000
_cell.length_b   1.000
_cell.length_c   1.000
_cell.angle_alpha   90.00
_cell.angle_beta   90.00
_cell.angle_gamma   90.00
#
_symmetry.space_group_name_H-M   'P 1'
#
loop_
_entity.id
_entity.type
_entity.pdbx_description
1 polymer ?
#
loop_
_entity_poly.entity_id
_entity_poly.type
_entity_poly.pdbx_seq_one_letter_code
_entity_poly.pdbx_strand_id
1 'polypeptide(L)'
;MFFCSALLASARPFTFAPAATPVSLPAGRLDAVASQSQLQCWEALVEMKSCTGEIILFLLNGEAYLGPGCCSAIRVIEQSCWAADSVMSVIGFTPEEGDMLKGYCDAGDDARQKVGSVAGRKGSVHP
;
A
#
# COMPACT_ATOMS: atom_id res chain seq x y z
N MET A 1 -40.74 -42.85 -22.69
CA MET A 1 -40.38 -41.86 -23.73
C MET A 1 -39.53 -40.78 -23.08
N PHE A 2 -38.29 -40.63 -23.58
CA PHE A 2 -37.35 -39.52 -23.40
C PHE A 2 -36.84 -39.15 -21.99
N PHE A 3 -35.78 -39.85 -21.54
CA PHE A 3 -34.71 -39.20 -20.77
C PHE A 3 -33.64 -38.75 -21.76
N CYS A 4 -33.62 -37.44 -22.06
CA CYS A 4 -32.52 -36.79 -22.76
C CYS A 4 -31.81 -35.89 -21.74
N SER A 5 -30.94 -36.46 -20.92
CA SER A 5 -29.99 -35.70 -20.10
C SER A 5 -28.65 -35.77 -20.79
N ALA A 6 -28.31 -34.67 -21.46
CA ALA A 6 -27.13 -34.55 -22.30
C ALA A 6 -25.89 -34.16 -21.46
N LEU A 7 -24.78 -34.83 -21.79
CA LEU A 7 -23.39 -34.37 -21.80
C LEU A 7 -22.74 -33.97 -20.46
N LEU A 8 -22.03 -34.96 -19.89
CA LEU A 8 -20.90 -34.76 -18.97
C LEU A 8 -19.80 -33.96 -19.69
N ALA A 9 -19.58 -32.71 -19.27
CA ALA A 9 -18.38 -31.97 -19.64
C ALA A 9 -17.15 -32.62 -18.98
N SER A 10 -16.22 -33.10 -19.79
CA SER A 10 -14.96 -33.67 -19.32
C SER A 10 -14.07 -32.59 -18.71
N ALA A 11 -13.87 -32.61 -17.40
CA ALA A 11 -12.82 -31.82 -16.76
C ALA A 11 -11.44 -32.38 -17.17
N ARG A 12 -10.64 -31.59 -17.88
CA ARG A 12 -9.22 -31.88 -18.10
C ARG A 12 -8.44 -31.40 -16.86
N PRO A 13 -7.74 -32.28 -16.12
CA PRO A 13 -6.87 -31.82 -15.05
C PRO A 13 -5.66 -31.09 -15.68
N PHE A 14 -5.48 -29.82 -15.32
CA PHE A 14 -4.29 -29.06 -15.64
C PHE A 14 -3.21 -29.45 -14.63
N THR A 15 -2.34 -30.39 -14.99
CA THR A 15 -1.21 -30.79 -14.15
C THR A 15 -0.14 -29.69 -14.22
N PHE A 16 -0.19 -28.74 -13.29
CA PHE A 16 0.89 -27.77 -13.10
C PHE A 16 2.05 -28.48 -12.37
N ALA A 17 3.14 -28.73 -13.08
CA ALA A 17 4.38 -29.23 -12.49
C ALA A 17 5.26 -28.03 -12.09
N PRO A 18 5.41 -27.70 -10.79
CA PRO A 18 6.42 -26.74 -10.39
C PRO A 18 7.78 -27.42 -10.45
N ALA A 19 8.64 -26.98 -11.38
CA ALA A 19 10.08 -27.21 -11.27
C ALA A 19 10.62 -26.37 -10.11
N ALA A 20 10.43 -26.87 -8.89
CA ALA A 20 10.98 -26.29 -7.68
C ALA A 20 12.50 -26.54 -7.67
N THR A 21 13.29 -25.52 -7.98
CA THR A 21 14.69 -25.47 -7.54
C THR A 21 14.67 -25.06 -6.06
N PRO A 22 15.12 -25.90 -5.11
CA PRO A 22 15.17 -25.52 -3.72
C PRO A 22 16.36 -24.58 -3.51
N VAL A 23 16.12 -23.28 -3.61
CA VAL A 23 17.04 -22.29 -3.05
C VAL A 23 16.89 -22.38 -1.53
N SER A 24 17.75 -23.16 -0.88
CA SER A 24 17.81 -23.27 0.58
C SER A 24 18.34 -21.97 1.17
N LEU A 25 17.47 -20.98 1.33
CA LEU A 25 17.72 -19.81 2.16
C LEU A 25 17.54 -20.23 3.63
N PRO A 26 18.38 -19.74 4.56
CA PRO A 26 18.24 -20.05 5.98
C PRO A 26 16.88 -19.55 6.49
N ALA A 27 16.01 -20.51 6.84
CA ALA A 27 14.62 -20.29 7.22
C ALA A 27 14.45 -19.32 8.41
N GLY A 28 15.47 -19.13 9.26
CA GLY A 28 15.37 -18.27 10.44
C GLY A 28 15.42 -16.76 10.17
N ARG A 29 15.85 -16.29 8.98
CA ARG A 29 15.91 -14.83 8.69
C ARG A 29 14.66 -14.30 8.00
N LEU A 30 13.92 -15.14 7.28
CA LEU A 30 12.70 -14.73 6.58
C LEU A 30 11.58 -14.41 7.58
N ASP A 31 11.39 -15.22 8.62
CA ASP A 31 10.35 -15.00 9.64
C ASP A 31 10.60 -13.75 10.50
N ALA A 32 11.86 -13.45 10.82
CA ALA A 32 12.22 -12.25 11.58
C ALA A 32 12.04 -10.96 10.76
N VAL A 33 12.34 -10.99 9.47
CA VAL A 33 12.13 -9.84 8.57
C VAL A 33 10.64 -9.67 8.25
N ALA A 34 9.91 -10.76 8.02
CA ALA A 34 8.47 -10.73 7.79
C ALA A 34 7.70 -10.20 9.02
N SER A 35 8.09 -10.60 10.23
CA SER A 35 7.45 -10.09 11.46
C SER A 35 7.76 -8.61 11.70
N GLN A 36 8.99 -8.15 11.42
CA GLN A 36 9.33 -6.73 11.53
C GLN A 36 8.61 -5.87 10.49
N SER A 37 8.54 -6.29 9.23
CA SER A 37 7.80 -5.55 8.20
C SER A 37 6.28 -5.57 8.45
N GLN A 38 5.76 -6.67 8.97
CA GLN A 38 4.36 -6.78 9.37
C GLN A 38 4.01 -5.85 10.54
N LEU A 39 4.91 -5.68 11.51
CA LEU A 39 4.73 -4.71 12.60
C LEU A 39 4.75 -3.26 12.08
N GLN A 40 5.65 -2.93 11.16
CA GLN A 40 5.68 -1.60 10.53
C GLN A 40 4.38 -1.30 9.78
N CYS A 41 3.83 -2.30 9.08
CA CYS A 41 2.52 -2.17 8.43
C CYS A 41 1.36 -2.00 9.40
N TRP A 42 1.42 -2.70 10.53
CA TRP A 42 0.43 -2.53 11.58
C TRP A 42 0.49 -1.14 12.23
N GLU A 43 1.69 -0.64 12.52
CA GLU A 43 1.89 0.72 13.04
C GLU A 43 1.39 1.77 12.05
N ALA A 44 1.75 1.64 10.77
CA ALA A 44 1.28 2.52 9.72
C ALA A 44 -0.25 2.46 9.55
N LEU A 45 -0.86 1.27 9.66
CA LEU A 45 -2.31 1.10 9.63
C LEU A 45 -2.99 1.83 10.80
N VAL A 46 -2.43 1.69 12.00
CA VAL A 46 -2.93 2.38 13.20
C VAL A 46 -2.80 3.89 13.06
N GLU A 47 -1.73 4.38 12.46
CA GLU A 47 -1.52 5.80 12.17
C GLU A 47 -2.53 6.29 11.12
N MET A 48 -2.73 5.55 10.03
CA MET A 48 -3.70 5.87 8.98
C MET A 48 -5.15 5.88 9.51
N LYS A 49 -5.48 5.01 10.47
CA LYS A 49 -6.78 5.04 11.19
C LYS A 49 -6.99 6.34 11.96
N SER A 50 -5.91 6.95 12.48
CA SER A 50 -6.01 8.23 13.18
C SER A 50 -6.36 9.37 12.22
N CYS A 51 -5.94 9.25 10.96
CA CYS A 51 -6.26 10.20 9.90
C CYS A 51 -7.66 10.10 9.34
N THR A 52 -8.48 9.11 9.73
CA THR A 52 -9.77 8.87 9.06
C THR A 52 -10.63 10.14 9.01
N GLY A 53 -10.53 11.04 10.00
CA GLY A 53 -11.16 12.37 9.95
C GLY A 53 -10.63 13.29 8.84
N GLU A 54 -9.30 13.38 8.67
CA GLU A 54 -8.65 14.16 7.59
C GLU A 54 -8.99 13.59 6.21
N ILE A 55 -8.96 12.25 6.07
CA ILE A 55 -9.24 11.54 4.82
C ILE A 55 -10.71 11.68 4.42
N ILE A 56 -11.65 11.50 5.34
CA ILE A 56 -13.08 11.69 5.06
C ILE A 56 -13.34 13.14 4.65
N LEU A 57 -12.73 14.11 5.34
CA LEU A 57 -12.89 15.52 5.01
C LEU A 57 -12.36 15.85 3.61
N PHE A 58 -11.22 15.26 3.23
CA PHE A 58 -10.66 15.34 1.88
C PHE A 58 -11.62 14.78 0.82
N LEU A 59 -12.17 13.59 1.05
CA LEU A 59 -13.10 12.95 0.10
C LEU A 59 -14.43 13.71 -0.02
N LEU A 60 -14.93 14.30 1.06
CA LEU A 60 -16.21 15.02 1.06
C LEU A 60 -16.13 16.45 0.50
N ASN A 61 -15.05 17.17 0.79
CA ASN A 61 -14.92 18.59 0.40
C ASN A 61 -14.06 18.78 -0.85
N GLY A 62 -13.24 17.78 -1.21
CA GLY A 62 -12.21 17.91 -2.24
C GLY A 62 -11.07 18.84 -1.84
N GLU A 63 -11.12 19.46 -0.66
CA GLU A 63 -10.05 20.29 -0.13
C GLU A 63 -9.01 19.42 0.58
N ALA A 64 -7.80 19.49 0.08
CA ALA A 64 -6.74 18.57 0.42
C ALA A 64 -5.97 19.03 1.67
N TYR A 65 -6.31 18.42 2.79
CA TYR A 65 -5.62 18.62 4.06
C TYR A 65 -5.33 17.27 4.70
N LEU A 66 -4.29 16.60 4.19
CA LEU A 66 -3.64 15.51 4.92
C LEU A 66 -2.35 16.03 5.54
N GLY A 67 -2.20 15.81 6.84
CA GLY A 67 -1.00 16.14 7.57
C GLY A 67 0.21 15.27 7.17
N PRO A 68 1.43 15.71 7.51
CA PRO A 68 2.65 14.98 7.19
C PRO A 68 2.72 13.59 7.84
N GLY A 69 2.16 13.42 9.04
CA GLY A 69 2.05 12.09 9.69
C GLY A 69 1.16 11.16 8.87
N CYS A 70 0.04 11.69 8.37
CA CYS A 70 -0.88 10.91 7.55
C CYS A 70 -0.27 10.48 6.22
N CYS A 71 0.36 11.41 5.52
CA CYS A 71 1.04 11.09 4.27
C CYS A 71 2.20 10.11 4.45
N SER A 72 2.89 10.15 5.60
CA SER A 72 3.89 9.15 5.93
C SER A 72 3.27 7.76 6.08
N ALA A 73 2.14 7.64 6.79
CA ALA A 73 1.45 6.38 6.99
C ALA A 73 0.94 5.78 5.66
N ILE A 74 0.28 6.59 4.83
CA ILE A 74 -0.24 6.19 3.50
C ILE A 74 0.89 5.62 2.64
N ARG A 75 2.06 6.28 2.61
CA ARG A 75 3.22 5.81 1.84
C ARG A 75 3.74 4.46 2.32
N VAL A 76 3.82 4.26 3.63
CA VAL A 76 4.29 2.99 4.20
C VAL A 76 3.34 1.86 3.80
N ILE A 77 2.02 2.09 3.89
CA ILE A 77 1.02 1.08 3.50
C ILE A 77 1.12 0.74 2.02
N GLU A 78 1.11 1.75 1.15
CA GLU A 78 1.10 1.55 -0.31
C GLU A 78 2.40 0.96 -0.86
N GLN A 79 3.56 1.27 -0.25
CA GLN A 79 4.85 0.86 -0.80
C GLN A 79 5.44 -0.40 -0.16
N SER A 80 5.11 -0.64 1.12
CA SER A 80 5.85 -1.60 1.95
C SER A 80 4.97 -2.69 2.56
N CYS A 81 3.65 -2.57 2.45
CA CYS A 81 2.73 -3.53 3.07
C CYS A 81 2.27 -4.62 2.12
N TRP A 82 2.32 -5.85 2.64
CA TRP A 82 1.82 -7.03 1.95
C TRP A 82 0.29 -6.92 1.87
N ALA A 83 -0.23 -6.91 0.64
CA ALA A 83 -1.64 -6.72 0.33
C ALA A 83 -2.24 -5.41 0.89
N ALA A 84 -1.69 -4.27 0.47
CA ALA A 84 -2.22 -2.92 0.76
C ALA A 84 -3.75 -2.85 0.59
N ASP A 85 -4.30 -3.46 -0.47
CA ASP A 85 -5.75 -3.56 -0.73
C ASP A 85 -6.54 -4.15 0.45
N SER A 86 -6.02 -5.22 1.05
CA SER A 86 -6.66 -5.89 2.19
C SER A 86 -6.51 -5.11 3.50
N VAL A 87 -5.39 -4.43 3.67
CA VAL A 87 -5.07 -3.61 4.83
C VAL A 87 -5.94 -2.35 4.87
N MET A 88 -6.17 -1.73 3.71
CA MET A 88 -7.06 -0.58 3.57
C MET A 88 -8.53 -0.94 3.75
N SER A 89 -8.95 -2.10 3.25
CA SER A 89 -10.33 -2.56 3.39
C SER A 89 -10.74 -2.75 4.87
N VAL A 90 -9.81 -3.15 5.74
CA VAL A 90 -10.05 -3.30 7.20
C VAL A 90 -10.49 -2.00 7.87
N ILE A 91 -10.03 -0.85 7.38
CA ILE A 91 -10.37 0.46 7.92
C ILE A 91 -11.41 1.20 7.06
N GLY A 92 -12.03 0.49 6.10
CA GLY A 92 -13.15 1.00 5.31
C GLY A 92 -12.75 1.84 4.11
N PHE A 93 -11.48 1.78 3.67
CA PHE A 93 -11.04 2.40 2.42
C PHE A 93 -11.03 1.40 1.28
N THR A 94 -11.33 1.88 0.07
CA THR A 94 -11.12 1.09 -1.15
C THR A 94 -9.70 1.26 -1.68
N PRO A 95 -9.19 0.32 -2.49
CA PRO A 95 -7.91 0.47 -3.17
C PRO A 95 -7.79 1.76 -3.99
N GLU A 96 -8.86 2.15 -4.66
CA GLU A 96 -8.90 3.36 -5.49
C GLU A 96 -8.77 4.64 -4.65
N GLU A 97 -9.35 4.66 -3.45
CA GLU A 97 -9.19 5.76 -2.50
C GLU A 97 -7.74 5.83 -1.99
N GLY A 98 -7.07 4.69 -1.84
CA GLY A 98 -5.65 4.59 -1.47
C GLY A 98 -4.71 5.18 -2.49
N ASP A 99 -4.89 4.83 -3.76
CA ASP A 99 -4.09 5.36 -4.85
C ASP A 99 -4.28 6.89 -4.99
N MET A 100 -5.50 7.38 -4.78
CA MET A 100 -5.78 8.82 -4.77
C MET A 100 -5.07 9.54 -3.61
N LEU A 101 -5.13 8.98 -2.40
CA LEU A 101 -4.46 9.50 -1.21
C LEU A 101 -2.94 9.51 -1.38
N LYS A 102 -2.38 8.45 -1.95
CA LYS A 102 -0.96 8.36 -2.30
C LYS A 102 -0.56 9.45 -3.28
N GLY A 103 -1.31 9.61 -4.36
CA GLY A 103 -1.06 10.64 -5.38
C GLY A 103 -1.04 12.05 -4.78
N TYR A 104 -1.95 12.35 -3.86
CA TYR A 104 -1.95 13.61 -3.12
C TYR A 104 -0.67 13.79 -2.27
N CYS A 105 -0.31 12.77 -1.51
CA CYS A 105 0.86 12.80 -0.64
C CYS A 105 2.19 12.88 -1.40
N ASP A 106 2.25 12.36 -2.63
CA ASP A 106 3.43 12.47 -3.51
C ASP A 106 3.59 13.88 -4.07
N ALA A 107 2.51 14.52 -4.53
CA ALA A 107 2.56 15.89 -5.02
C ALA A 107 2.97 16.92 -3.95
N GLY A 108 2.58 16.70 -2.68
CA GLY A 108 2.94 17.58 -1.56
C GLY A 108 4.44 17.57 -1.23
N ASP A 109 5.10 16.43 -1.40
CA ASP A 109 6.53 16.29 -1.12
C ASP A 109 7.41 16.86 -2.24
N ASP A 110 6.99 16.75 -3.50
CA ASP A 110 7.65 17.43 -4.62
C ASP A 110 7.69 18.96 -4.38
N ALA A 111 6.57 19.53 -3.95
CA ALA A 111 6.51 20.95 -3.58
C ALA A 111 7.44 21.27 -2.39
N ARG A 112 7.47 20.41 -1.36
CA ARG A 112 8.37 20.55 -0.20
C ARG A 112 9.84 20.48 -0.59
N GLN A 113 10.22 19.57 -1.49
CA GLN A 113 11.61 19.42 -1.96
C GLN A 113 12.04 20.56 -2.87
N LYS A 114 11.14 21.11 -3.69
CA LYS A 114 11.39 22.37 -4.42
C LYS A 114 11.66 23.51 -3.44
N VAL A 115 10.88 23.63 -2.37
CA VAL A 115 11.07 24.64 -1.31
C VAL A 115 12.38 24.40 -0.54
N GLY A 116 12.68 23.17 -0.14
CA GLY A 116 13.90 22.81 0.57
C GLY A 116 15.17 23.03 -0.27
N SER A 117 15.12 22.76 -1.57
CA SER A 117 16.21 23.03 -2.51
C SER A 117 16.38 24.54 -2.78
N VAL A 118 15.31 25.33 -2.75
CA VAL A 118 15.37 26.80 -2.81
C VAL A 118 15.91 27.39 -1.50
N ALA A 119 15.54 26.84 -0.34
CA ALA A 119 16.07 27.22 0.96
C ALA A 119 17.56 26.87 1.11
N GLY A 120 17.97 25.70 0.63
CA GLY A 120 19.39 25.28 0.60
C GLY A 120 20.27 26.16 -0.29
N ARG A 121 19.72 26.66 -1.41
CA ARG A 121 20.44 27.64 -2.26
C ARG A 121 20.56 29.04 -1.66
N LYS A 122 19.74 29.38 -0.66
CA LYS A 122 19.80 30.67 0.05
C LYS A 122 20.85 30.69 1.18
N GLY A 123 21.47 29.55 1.50
CA GLY A 123 22.44 29.40 2.60
C GLY A 123 23.92 29.44 2.20
N SER A 124 24.27 29.72 0.94
CA SER A 124 25.67 29.84 0.49
C SER A 124 25.97 31.27 0.05
N VAL A 125 25.96 32.20 1.01
CA VAL A 125 26.74 33.44 0.91
C VAL A 125 27.88 33.28 1.91
N HIS A 126 29.02 32.84 1.39
CA HIS A 126 30.30 32.82 2.09
C HIS A 126 30.87 34.25 2.08
N PRO A 127 31.42 34.78 3.19
CA PRO A 127 32.20 36.01 3.16
C PRO A 127 33.54 35.82 2.44
#